data_AF-A0A5E6N571-F1
#
_entry.id   AF-A0A5E6N571-F1
#
_cell.length_a   1.000
_cell.length_b   1.000
_cell.length_c   1.000
_cell.angle_alpha   90.00
_cell.angle_beta   90.00
_cell.angle_gamma   90.00
#
_symmetry.space_group_name_H-M   'P 1'
#
loop_
_entity.id
_entity.type
_entity.pdbx_description
1 polymer ?
#
loop_
_entity_poly.entity_id
_entity_poly.type
_entity_poly.pdbx_seq_one_letter_code
_entity_poly.pdbx_strand_id
1 'polypeptide(L)'
;MPKIDIDEQEELKQQFSITNVPTLVVFKDGKEVQREEGELQAQELRILLKHYGVFRESDHRREQAREKHIAGDTQAAIILLTQAISSDPSNVRVALDMAQIFLGYWRDRASAKFV
;
A
#
# COMPACT_ATOMS: atom_id res chain seq x y z
N MET A 1 -2.75 -8.40 6.64
CA MET A 1 -1.65 -9.31 6.98
C MET A 1 -2.26 -10.51 7.67
N PRO A 2 -1.88 -11.75 7.32
CA PRO A 2 -2.39 -12.93 8.02
C PRO A 2 -1.79 -12.98 9.43
N LYS A 3 -2.64 -13.20 10.44
CA LYS A 3 -2.23 -13.66 11.76
C LYS A 3 -2.34 -15.19 11.71
N ILE A 4 -1.25 -15.88 12.04
CA ILE A 4 -1.23 -17.35 12.07
C ILE A 4 -1.18 -17.76 13.54
N ASP A 5 -2.07 -18.67 13.92
CA ASP A 5 -1.97 -19.36 15.20
C ASP A 5 -0.99 -20.52 15.05
N ILE A 6 0.14 -20.45 15.74
CA ILE A 6 1.20 -21.45 15.64
C ILE A 6 0.95 -22.67 16.54
N ASP A 7 0.05 -22.56 17.53
CA ASP A 7 -0.29 -23.67 18.42
C ASP A 7 -1.12 -24.74 17.69
N GLU A 8 -1.86 -24.33 16.65
CA GLU A 8 -2.61 -25.23 15.77
C GLU A 8 -1.77 -25.75 14.59
N GLN A 9 -0.54 -25.23 14.39
CA GLN A 9 0.26 -25.46 13.17
C GLN A 9 1.74 -25.78 13.48
N GLU A 10 1.97 -26.93 14.12
CA GLU A 10 3.31 -27.39 14.56
C GLU A 10 4.33 -27.52 13.41
N GLU A 11 3.90 -27.91 12.21
CA GLU A 11 4.77 -27.98 11.02
C GLU A 11 5.35 -26.60 10.65
N LEU A 12 4.53 -25.54 10.71
CA LEU A 12 4.99 -24.17 10.42
C LEU A 12 5.94 -23.67 11.52
N LYS A 13 5.66 -24.02 12.78
CA LYS A 13 6.53 -23.68 13.91
C LYS A 13 7.94 -24.23 13.70
N GLN A 14 8.05 -25.50 13.26
CA GLN A 14 9.32 -26.13 12.93
C GLN A 14 9.95 -25.51 11.67
N GLN A 15 9.16 -25.37 10.59
CA GLN A 15 9.64 -24.84 9.31
C GLN A 15 10.26 -23.43 9.45
N PHE A 16 9.63 -22.57 10.24
CA PHE A 16 10.08 -21.19 10.47
C PHE A 16 10.89 -21.01 11.75
N SER A 17 11.21 -22.11 12.44
CA SER A 17 11.99 -22.14 13.68
C SER A 17 11.46 -21.16 14.74
N ILE A 18 10.14 -21.13 14.94
CA ILE A 18 9.50 -20.24 15.91
C ILE A 18 9.69 -20.79 17.31
N THR A 19 10.57 -20.15 18.07
CA THR A 19 10.89 -20.50 19.46
C THR A 19 10.18 -19.61 20.48
N ASN A 20 9.83 -18.38 20.10
CA ASN A 20 9.19 -17.39 20.96
C ASN A 20 7.99 -16.73 20.27
N VAL A 21 6.97 -16.34 21.04
CA VAL A 21 5.76 -15.67 20.54
C VAL A 21 5.56 -14.35 21.29
N PRO A 22 5.18 -13.25 20.61
CA PRO A 22 5.00 -13.14 19.16
C PRO A 22 6.33 -13.11 18.40
N THR A 23 6.30 -13.59 17.15
CA THR A 23 7.40 -13.41 16.18
C THR A 23 6.82 -12.81 14.91
N LEU A 24 7.43 -11.72 14.42
CA LEU A 24 7.10 -11.10 13.14
C LEU A 24 8.18 -11.46 12.13
N VAL A 25 7.80 -12.07 11.02
CA VAL A 25 8.71 -12.35 9.90
C VAL A 25 8.22 -11.60 8.66
N VAL A 26 9.13 -10.85 8.02
CA VAL A 26 8.84 -10.15 6.77
C VAL A 26 9.41 -10.95 5.61
N PHE A 27 8.54 -11.33 4.68
CA PHE A 27 8.93 -11.95 3.42
C PHE A 27 8.81 -10.95 2.27
N LYS A 28 9.84 -10.92 1.42
CA LYS A 28 9.82 -10.19 0.15
C LYS A 28 10.37 -11.10 -0.94
N ASP A 29 9.64 -11.23 -2.04
CA ASP A 29 9.99 -12.08 -3.18
C ASP A 29 10.31 -13.54 -2.76
N GLY A 30 9.53 -14.06 -1.81
CA GLY A 30 9.67 -15.42 -1.27
C GLY A 30 10.84 -15.63 -0.30
N LYS A 31 11.59 -14.57 0.05
CA LYS A 31 12.73 -14.65 0.98
C LYS A 31 12.43 -13.91 2.28
N GLU A 32 12.87 -14.47 3.39
CA GLU A 32 12.89 -13.78 4.69
C GLU A 32 13.88 -12.61 4.61
N VAL A 33 13.38 -11.39 4.89
CA VAL A 33 14.18 -10.15 4.86
C VAL A 33 14.24 -9.44 6.20
N GLN A 34 13.43 -9.88 7.18
CA GLN A 34 13.45 -9.40 8.56
C GLN A 34 12.80 -10.42 9.48
N ARG A 35 13.28 -10.49 10.72
CA ARG A 35 12.66 -11.20 11.83
C ARG A 35 12.75 -10.36 13.10
N GLU A 36 11.63 -10.25 13.80
CA GLU A 36 11.53 -9.60 15.10
C GLU A 36 10.89 -10.59 16.08
N GLU A 37 11.52 -10.80 17.22
CA GLU A 37 11.03 -11.68 18.28
C GLU A 37 10.61 -10.85 19.49
N GLY A 38 9.47 -11.18 20.08
CA GLY A 38 8.88 -10.42 21.17
C GLY A 38 7.97 -9.29 20.69
N GLU A 39 7.43 -8.54 21.65
CA GLU A 39 6.50 -7.45 21.36
C GLU A 39 7.22 -6.24 20.76
N LEU A 40 6.68 -5.74 19.65
CA LEU A 40 7.09 -4.46 19.05
C LEU A 40 6.11 -3.37 19.48
N GLN A 41 6.62 -2.19 19.83
CA GLN A 41 5.78 -1.03 20.04
C GLN A 41 5.15 -0.58 18.71
N ALA A 42 3.97 0.03 18.78
CA ALA A 42 3.23 0.46 17.58
C ALA A 42 4.03 1.43 16.68
N GLN A 43 4.95 2.21 17.25
CA GLN A 43 5.81 3.11 16.49
C GLN A 43 6.90 2.35 15.71
N GLU A 44 7.52 1.36 16.33
CA GLU A 44 8.55 0.50 15.73
C GLU A 44 7.96 -0.33 14.59
N LEU A 45 6.80 -0.96 14.84
CA LEU A 45 6.07 -1.71 13.81
C LEU A 45 5.75 -0.82 12.61
N ARG A 46 5.34 0.44 12.84
CA ARG A 46 5.04 1.38 11.76
C ARG A 46 6.28 1.74 10.95
N ILE A 47 7.43 1.92 11.59
CA ILE A 47 8.70 2.20 10.90
C ILE A 47 9.11 1.00 10.04
N LEU A 48 9.03 -0.21 10.60
CA LEU A 48 9.33 -1.45 9.88
C LEU A 48 8.41 -1.64 8.66
N LEU A 49 7.10 -1.48 8.83
CA LEU A 49 6.14 -1.58 7.72
C LEU A 49 6.36 -0.51 6.65
N LYS A 50 6.78 0.71 7.04
CA LYS A 50 7.17 1.77 6.10
C LYS A 50 8.44 1.41 5.33
N HIS A 51 9.44 0.86 6.02
CA HIS A 51 10.71 0.45 5.40
C HIS A 51 10.50 -0.55 4.27
N TYR A 52 9.64 -1.54 4.48
CA TYR A 52 9.29 -2.53 3.46
C TYR A 52 8.19 -2.07 2.49
N GLY A 53 7.70 -0.83 2.61
CA GLY A 53 6.69 -0.27 1.72
C GLY A 53 5.30 -0.92 1.86
N VAL A 54 5.06 -1.65 2.96
CA VAL A 54 3.78 -2.29 3.29
C VAL A 54 2.72 -1.25 3.64
N PHE A 55 3.15 -0.14 4.26
CA PHE A 55 2.29 0.99 4.58
C PHE A 55 2.87 2.29 4.03
N ARG A 56 2.13 2.94 3.14
CA ARG A 56 2.45 4.27 2.62
C ARG A 56 1.25 5.19 2.80
N GLU A 57 1.45 6.34 3.43
CA GLU A 57 0.43 7.40 3.54
C GLU A 57 -0.08 7.84 2.16
N SER A 58 0.80 7.82 1.15
CA SER A 58 0.45 8.10 -0.24
C SER A 58 -0.57 7.11 -0.80
N ASP A 59 -0.65 5.86 -0.31
CA ASP A 59 -1.67 4.90 -0.73
C ASP A 59 -3.06 5.26 -0.23
N HIS A 60 -3.19 5.81 0.98
CA HIS A 60 -4.47 6.29 1.48
C HIS A 60 -4.98 7.47 0.64
N ARG A 61 -4.10 8.42 0.30
CA ARG A 61 -4.46 9.55 -0.58
C ARG A 61 -4.85 9.10 -1.98
N ARG A 62 -4.20 8.06 -2.52
CA ARG A 62 -4.57 7.45 -3.81
C ARG A 62 -5.98 6.86 -3.78
N GLU A 63 -6.34 6.18 -2.69
CA GLU A 63 -7.69 5.61 -2.55
C GLU A 63 -8.75 6.72 -2.50
N GLN A 64 -8.54 7.74 -1.65
CA GLN A 64 -9.42 8.91 -1.59
C GLN A 64 -9.54 9.62 -2.95
N ALA A 65 -8.45 9.72 -3.71
CA ALA A 65 -8.48 10.30 -5.04
C ALA A 65 -9.34 9.48 -6.00
N ARG A 66 -9.25 8.15 -5.94
CA ARG A 66 -10.09 7.25 -6.75
C ARG A 66 -11.56 7.43 -6.41
N GLU A 67 -11.92 7.47 -5.14
CA GLU A 67 -13.30 7.71 -4.69
C GLU A 67 -13.84 9.05 -5.23
N LYS A 68 -13.04 10.12 -5.13
CA LYS A 68 -13.40 11.43 -5.68
C LYS A 68 -13.60 11.41 -7.19
N HIS A 69 -12.72 10.73 -7.91
CA HIS A 69 -12.84 10.60 -9.36
C HIS A 69 -14.09 9.81 -9.78
N ILE A 70 -14.39 8.69 -9.10
CA ILE A 70 -15.61 7.89 -9.33
C ILE A 70 -16.87 8.73 -9.04
N ALA A 71 -16.83 9.59 -8.01
CA ALA A 71 -17.91 10.52 -7.69
C ALA A 71 -18.02 11.70 -8.68
N GLY A 72 -17.19 11.76 -9.74
CA GLY A 72 -17.16 12.84 -10.72
C GLY A 72 -16.32 14.05 -10.31
N ASP A 73 -15.85 14.11 -9.05
CA ASP A 73 -15.00 15.17 -8.52
C ASP A 73 -13.52 14.94 -8.89
N THR A 74 -13.25 15.01 -10.19
CA THR A 74 -11.92 14.77 -10.74
C THR A 74 -10.90 15.83 -10.30
N GLN A 75 -11.35 17.06 -9.98
CA GLN A 75 -10.46 18.10 -9.48
C GLN A 75 -9.95 17.78 -8.07
N ALA A 76 -10.81 17.35 -7.15
CA ALA A 76 -10.38 16.92 -5.82
C ALA A 76 -9.45 15.70 -5.90
N ALA A 77 -9.71 14.77 -6.82
CA ALA A 77 -8.83 13.63 -7.06
C ALA A 77 -7.41 14.05 -7.46
N ILE A 78 -7.27 15.01 -8.39
CA ILE A 78 -5.97 15.53 -8.81
C ILE A 78 -5.22 16.19 -7.64
N ILE A 79 -5.90 16.96 -6.79
CA ILE A 79 -5.29 17.59 -5.61
C ILE A 79 -4.72 16.52 -4.67
N LEU A 80 -5.49 15.47 -4.38
CA LEU A 80 -5.06 14.37 -3.52
C LEU A 80 -3.84 13.63 -4.10
N LEU A 81 -3.82 13.37 -5.41
CA LEU A 81 -2.66 12.74 -6.06
C LEU A 81 -1.43 13.66 -6.10
N THR A 82 -1.64 14.97 -6.27
CA THR A 82 -0.56 15.97 -6.22
C THR A 82 0.09 16.01 -4.83
N GLN A 83 -0.72 15.97 -3.77
CA GLN A 83 -0.22 15.86 -2.40
C GLN A 83 0.50 14.53 -2.18
N ALA A 84 -0.04 13.42 -2.70
CA ALA A 84 0.55 12.11 -2.58
C ALA A 84 1.95 12.05 -3.22
N ILE A 85 2.10 12.50 -4.47
CA ILE A 85 3.39 12.45 -5.18
C ILE A 85 4.42 13.41 -4.58
N SER A 86 3.97 14.56 -4.05
CA SER A 86 4.85 15.50 -3.32
C SER A 86 5.40 14.87 -2.04
N SER A 87 4.57 14.13 -1.31
CA SER A 87 4.96 13.48 -0.05
C SER A 87 5.72 12.17 -0.21
N ASP A 88 5.54 11.46 -1.33
CA ASP A 88 6.17 10.17 -1.62
C ASP A 88 6.43 10.01 -3.12
N PRO A 89 7.47 10.68 -3.65
CA PRO A 89 7.82 10.62 -5.07
C PRO A 89 8.18 9.20 -5.56
N SER A 90 8.51 8.29 -4.63
CA SER A 90 8.90 6.92 -4.94
C SER A 90 7.72 6.00 -5.27
N ASN A 91 6.49 6.40 -4.91
CA ASN A 91 5.30 5.60 -5.16
C ASN A 91 4.81 5.78 -6.60
N VAL A 92 5.39 5.02 -7.52
CA VAL A 92 5.06 5.01 -8.96
C VAL A 92 3.56 4.81 -9.22
N ARG A 93 2.84 4.14 -8.30
CA ARG A 93 1.40 3.94 -8.42
C ARG A 93 0.60 5.25 -8.37
N VAL A 94 1.11 6.29 -7.69
CA VAL A 94 0.50 7.64 -7.73
C VAL A 94 0.55 8.20 -9.15
N ALA A 95 1.70 8.10 -9.81
CA ALA A 95 1.87 8.58 -11.18
C ALA A 95 0.99 7.79 -12.18
N LEU A 96 0.84 6.48 -11.96
CA LEU A 96 -0.07 5.63 -12.74
C LEU A 96 -1.53 6.08 -12.59
N ASP A 97 -1.99 6.34 -11.37
CA ASP A 97 -3.36 6.83 -11.14
C ASP A 97 -3.58 8.19 -11.81
N MET A 98 -2.59 9.10 -11.77
CA MET A 98 -2.66 10.39 -12.50
C MET A 98 -2.79 10.18 -14.01
N ALA A 99 -1.98 9.28 -14.59
CA ALA A 99 -2.05 8.97 -16.01
C ALA A 99 -3.41 8.39 -16.40
N GLN A 100 -3.99 7.51 -15.57
CA GLN A 100 -5.32 6.93 -15.80
C GLN A 100 -6.42 8.00 -15.80
N ILE A 101 -6.41 8.91 -14.81
CA ILE A 101 -7.38 10.01 -14.74
C ILE A 101 -7.26 10.91 -15.97
N PHE A 102 -6.04 11.26 -16.37
CA PHE A 102 -5.86 12.09 -17.57
C PHE A 102 -6.35 11.38 -18.82
N LEU A 103 -5.97 10.11 -19.06
CA LEU A 103 -6.45 9.34 -20.21
C LEU A 103 -7.97 9.26 -20.27
N GLY A 104 -8.64 9.08 -19.13
CA GLY A 104 -10.11 9.15 -19.04
C GLY A 104 -10.64 10.51 -19.50
N TYR A 105 -10.05 11.59 -18.99
CA TYR A 105 -10.43 12.96 -19.35
C TYR A 105 -10.27 13.26 -20.86
N TRP A 106 -9.18 12.79 -21.48
CA TRP A 106 -8.95 12.94 -22.92
C TRP A 106 -9.95 12.13 -23.75
N ARG A 107 -10.32 10.92 -23.32
CA ARG A 107 -11.33 10.09 -23.98
C ARG A 107 -12.72 10.73 -23.97
N ASP A 108 -13.12 11.28 -22.82
CA ASP A 108 -14.44 11.91 -22.68
C ASP A 108 -14.54 13.19 -23.53
N ARG A 109 -13.47 14.00 -23.57
CA ARG A 109 -13.39 15.17 -24.47
C ARG A 109 -13.37 14.82 -25.94
N ALA A 110 -12.72 13.72 -26.32
CA ALA A 110 -12.72 13.26 -27.71
C ALA A 110 -14.13 12.82 -28.16
N SER A 111 -14.89 12.21 -27.25
CA SER A 111 -16.28 11.78 -27.49
C SER A 111 -17.26 12.96 -27.60
N ALA A 112 -16.99 14.06 -26.89
CA ALA A 112 -17.81 15.27 -26.92
C ALA A 112 -17.70 16.11 -28.22
N LYS A 113 -16.78 15.78 -29.14
CA LYS A 113 -16.62 16.47 -30.43
C LYS A 113 -17.43 15.85 -31.58
N PHE A 114 -18.24 14.82 -31.31
CA PHE A 114 -19.02 14.08 -32.32
C PHE A 114 -20.54 14.15 -32.12
N VAL A 115 -21.04 15.12 -31.34
CA VAL A 115 -22.48 15.40 -31.19
C VAL A 115 -22.76 16.85 -31.56
#